data_AF-A0A4R4WG63-F1
#
_entry.id   AF-A0A4R4WG63-F1
#
_cell.length_a   1.000
_cell.length_b   1.000
_cell.length_c   1.000
_cell.angle_alpha   90.00
_cell.angle_beta   90.00
_cell.angle_gamma   90.00
#
_symmetry.space_group_name_H-M   'P 1'
#
loop_
_entity.id
_entity.type
_entity.pdbx_description
1 polymer ?
#
loop_
_entity_poly.entity_id
_entity_poly.type
_entity_poly.pdbx_seq_one_letter_code
_entity_poly.pdbx_strand_id
1 'polypeptide(L)' 'MGNDDEDFGALDPGRVDEAATFSIAVAQGVLIERYDLSADGALTMLDGRARSAGIPIVEAARWLLSAGSLP' A
#
# COMPACT_ATOMS: atom_id res chain seq x y z
N MET A 1 9.87 -24.26 34.96
CA MET A 1 8.44 -23.95 34.75
C MET A 1 8.32 -22.44 34.74
N GLY A 2 7.94 -21.86 33.59
CA GLY A 2 7.45 -20.49 33.35
C GLY A 2 8.38 -19.34 33.77
N ASN A 3 8.74 -18.36 32.94
CA ASN A 3 8.00 -17.77 31.85
C ASN A 3 8.97 -17.32 30.76
N ASP A 4 8.80 -17.86 29.55
CA ASP A 4 9.14 -17.16 28.32
C ASP A 4 8.07 -16.08 28.16
N ASP A 5 8.29 -14.91 28.77
CA ASP A 5 7.55 -13.69 28.46
C ASP A 5 8.03 -13.22 27.08
N GLU A 6 7.56 -13.96 26.07
CA GLU A 6 7.63 -13.65 24.65
C GLU A 6 7.05 -12.25 24.42
N ASP A 7 7.98 -11.30 24.24
CA ASP A 7 8.00 -10.34 23.14
C ASP A 7 6.62 -9.93 22.59
N PHE A 8 5.82 -9.26 23.42
CA PHE A 8 4.83 -8.31 22.93
C PHE A 8 5.56 -7.03 22.58
N GLY A 9 6.30 -7.09 21.47
CA GLY A 9 6.86 -5.93 20.79
C GLY A 9 5.79 -4.85 20.70
N ALA A 10 5.98 -3.81 21.50
CA ALA A 10 5.20 -2.59 21.43
C ALA A 10 5.18 -2.15 19.96
N LEU A 11 4.02 -2.25 19.32
CA LEU A 11 3.77 -1.70 17.99
C LEU A 11 4.08 -0.21 18.08
N ASP A 12 5.27 0.19 17.64
CA ASP A 12 5.72 1.57 17.62
C ASP A 12 4.78 2.37 16.71
N PRO A 13 3.89 3.22 17.26
CA PRO A 13 2.95 4.00 16.45
C PRO A 13 3.64 5.12 15.66
N GLY A 14 4.95 5.34 15.86
CA GLY A 14 5.79 6.23 15.06
C GLY A 14 6.24 5.59 13.74
N ARG A 15 6.20 4.26 13.61
CA ARG A 15 6.20 3.55 12.32
C ARG A 15 4.78 3.50 11.78
N VAL A 16 4.20 4.65 11.44
CA VAL A 16 3.11 4.68 10.44
C VAL A 16 3.73 4.28 9.09
N ASP A 17 3.90 2.96 9.00
CA ASP A 17 4.22 2.05 7.92
C ASP A 17 4.94 2.69 6.71
N GLU A 18 6.26 2.89 6.84
CA GLU A 18 7.12 3.27 5.71
C GLU A 18 6.96 2.30 4.52
N ALA A 19 6.69 1.02 4.79
CA ALA A 19 6.44 0.03 3.75
C ALA A 19 5.09 0.27 3.04
N ALA A 20 4.07 0.76 3.74
CA ALA A 20 2.81 1.20 3.13
C ALA A 20 3.03 2.43 2.23
N THR A 21 3.75 3.45 2.73
CA THR A 21 4.07 4.67 1.96
C THR A 21 4.89 4.33 0.71
N PHE A 22 5.90 3.49 0.85
CA PHE A 22 6.73 3.01 -0.25
C PHE A 22 5.90 2.26 -1.30
N SER A 23 5.06 1.30 -0.87
CA SER A 23 4.21 0.51 -1.79
C SER A 23 3.30 1.42 -2.61
N ILE A 24 2.68 2.41 -1.98
CA ILE A 24 1.81 3.40 -2.64
C ILE A 24 2.60 4.24 -3.65
N ALA A 25 3.80 4.71 -3.30
CA ALA A 25 4.64 5.49 -4.21
C ALA A 25 5.11 4.69 -5.44
N VAL A 26 5.54 3.44 -5.25
CA VAL A 26 5.95 2.57 -6.36
C VAL A 26 4.77 2.24 -7.26
N ALA A 27 3.60 1.94 -6.68
CA ALA A 27 2.38 1.69 -7.44
C ALA A 27 1.97 2.92 -8.28
N GLN A 28 2.10 4.14 -7.75
CA GLN A 28 1.88 5.36 -8.52
C GLN A 28 2.84 5.46 -9.71
N GLY A 29 4.14 5.20 -9.52
CA GLY A 29 5.13 5.20 -10.60
C GLY A 29 4.74 4.24 -11.74
N VAL A 30 4.28 3.03 -11.40
CA VAL A 30 3.78 2.05 -12.37
C VAL A 30 2.58 2.58 -13.16
N LEU A 31 1.64 3.27 -12.50
CA LEU A 31 0.47 3.84 -13.16
C LEU A 31 0.81 5.05 -14.05
N ILE A 32 1.75 5.89 -13.60
CA ILE A 32 2.29 7.01 -14.39
C ILE A 32 2.89 6.49 -15.69
N GLU A 33 3.79 5.52 -15.62
CA GLU A 33 4.46 4.97 -16.81
C GLU A 33 3.51 4.25 -17.76
N ARG A 34 2.53 3.50 -17.24
CA ARG A 34 1.63 2.68 -18.06
C ARG A 34 0.53 3.48 -18.75
N TYR A 35 0.07 4.55 -18.12
CA TYR A 35 -1.12 5.28 -18.55
C TYR A 35 -0.87 6.77 -18.82
N ASP A 36 0.39 7.21 -18.78
CA ASP A 36 0.79 8.61 -18.98
C ASP A 36 0.03 9.59 -18.05
N LEU A 37 -0.10 9.19 -16.78
CA LEU A 37 -0.82 9.97 -15.76
C LEU A 37 0.11 10.94 -15.06
N SER A 38 -0.45 12.04 -14.55
CA SER A 38 0.22 12.81 -13.49
C SER A 38 0.27 12.01 -12.18
N ALA A 39 1.12 12.43 -11.24
CA ALA A 39 1.16 11.84 -9.91
C ALA A 39 -0.22 11.88 -9.21
N ASP A 40 -0.92 13.02 -9.27
CA ASP A 40 -2.29 13.15 -8.76
C ASP A 40 -3.28 12.22 -9.47
N GLY A 41 -3.15 12.05 -10.78
CA GLY A 41 -3.98 11.15 -11.58
C GLY A 41 -3.78 9.68 -11.20
N ALA A 42 -2.52 9.27 -11.01
CA ALA A 42 -2.17 7.93 -10.56
C ALA A 42 -2.69 7.64 -9.14
N LEU A 43 -2.54 8.58 -8.22
CA LEU A 43 -3.08 8.47 -6.87
C LEU A 43 -4.62 8.38 -6.88
N THR A 44 -5.27 9.24 -7.67
CA THR A 44 -6.74 9.24 -7.82
C THR A 44 -7.25 7.91 -8.37
N MET A 45 -6.57 7.36 -9.39
CA MET A 45 -6.93 6.06 -9.97
C MET A 45 -6.77 4.93 -8.94
N LEU A 46 -5.65 4.90 -8.22
CA LEU A 46 -5.36 3.89 -7.21
C LEU A 46 -6.36 3.93 -6.06
N ASP A 47 -6.63 5.12 -5.51
CA ASP A 47 -7.63 5.33 -4.45
C ASP A 47 -9.04 4.97 -4.92
N GLY A 48 -9.41 5.35 -6.14
CA GLY A 48 -10.71 5.01 -6.74
C GLY A 48 -10.92 3.50 -6.83
N ARG A 49 -9.89 2.74 -7.25
CA ARG A 49 -9.94 1.27 -7.29
C ARG A 49 -9.98 0.65 -5.90
N ALA A 50 -9.17 1.14 -4.97
CA ALA A 50 -9.18 0.69 -3.59
C ALA A 50 -10.59 0.83 -2.96
N ARG A 51 -11.22 2.00 -3.13
CA ARG A 51 -12.59 2.27 -2.66
C ARG A 51 -13.61 1.38 -3.33
N SER A 52 -13.53 1.20 -4.64
CA SER A 52 -14.45 0.33 -5.39
C SER A 52 -14.36 -1.13 -4.95
N ALA A 53 -13.17 -1.59 -4.57
CA ALA A 53 -12.93 -2.93 -4.06
C ALA A 53 -13.18 -3.05 -2.55
N GLY A 54 -13.42 -1.95 -1.84
CA GLY A 54 -13.62 -1.95 -0.39
C GLY A 54 -12.35 -2.30 0.40
N ILE A 55 -11.16 -2.04 -0.16
CA ILE A 55 -9.87 -2.35 0.47
C ILE A 55 -9.06 -1.08 0.75
N PRO A 56 -8.11 -1.12 1.70
CA PRO A 56 -7.17 -0.02 1.91
C PRO A 56 -6.33 0.28 0.66
N ILE A 57 -5.98 1.54 0.43
CA ILE A 57 -5.15 1.96 -0.71
C ILE A 57 -3.79 1.26 -0.76
N VAL A 58 -3.20 0.95 0.40
CA VAL A 58 -1.96 0.17 0.49
C VAL A 58 -2.14 -1.26 -0.04
N GLU A 59 -3.30 -1.88 0.19
CA GLU A 59 -3.58 -3.22 -0.32
C GLU A 59 -3.83 -3.18 -1.83
N ALA A 60 -4.49 -2.15 -2.35
CA ALA A 60 -4.59 -1.94 -3.80
C ALA A 60 -3.22 -1.73 -4.45
N ALA A 61 -2.31 -1.01 -3.78
CA ALA A 61 -0.93 -0.82 -4.23
C ALA A 61 -0.17 -2.15 -4.28
N ARG A 62 -0.20 -2.94 -3.18
CA ARG A 62 0.42 -4.27 -3.11
C ARG A 62 -0.18 -5.23 -4.13
N TRP A 63 -1.48 -5.15 -4.38
CA TRP A 63 -2.16 -5.92 -5.42
C TRP A 63 -1.64 -5.58 -6.80
N LEU A 64 -1.54 -4.28 -7.15
CA LEU A 64 -0.98 -3.86 -8.44
C LEU A 64 0.44 -4.37 -8.63
N LEU A 65 1.27 -4.29 -7.60
CA LEU A 65 2.68 -4.71 -7.66
C LEU A 65 2.84 -6.22 -7.77
N SER A 66 1.93 -7.01 -7.19
CA SER A 66 1.98 -8.48 -7.23
C SER A 66 1.26 -9.09 -8.43
N ALA A 67 0.05 -8.62 -8.74
CA ALA A 67 -0.79 -9.15 -9.81
C ALA A 67 -0.61 -8.44 -11.16
N GLY A 68 0.03 -7.26 -11.16
CA GLY A 68 0.25 -6.47 -12.37
C GLY A 68 -0.98 -5.73 -12.88
N SER A 69 -2.12 -5.80 -12.19
CA SER A 69 -3.35 -5.05 -12.50
C SER A 69 -3.98 -4.48 -11.25
N LEU A 70 -4.80 -3.43 -11.39
CA LEU A 70 -5.63 -2.95 -10.28
C LEU A 70 -6.79 -3.92 -10.01
N PRO A 71 -7.26 -4.00 -8.75
CA PRO A 71 -8.46 -4.77 -8.40
C PRO A 71 -9.75 -4.19 -8.99
#